data_AF-A0A7S1SWJ9-F1
#
_entry.id   AF-A0A7S1SWJ9-F1
#
_cell.length_a   1.000
_cell.length_b   1.000
_cell.length_c   1.000
_cell.angle_alpha   90.00
_cell.angle_beta   90.00
_cell.angle_gamma   90.00
#
_symmetry.space_group_name_H-M   'P 1'
#
loop_
_entity.id
_entity.type
_entity.pdbx_description
1 polymer ?
#
loop_
_entity_poly.entity_id
_entity_poly.type
_entity_poly.pdbx_seq_one_letter_code
_entity_poly.pdbx_strand_id
1 'polypeptide(L)'
;FVVLLVLANVASATCSMAIGAATSTNSTANLVGSLFIMLSSLFAGIFINKDSVPWWANWMKIGSMWNYATEALAVNEFHDSPLTFEIGLHVRNAHLPTFFVRGAAVLDQFSFRPARFALDVFMLLFILAVSAAVTYALLLAGDMRKGGAWELLLSYLGRIKSAILFRPREDGFHRP
;
A
#
# COMPACT_ATOMS: atom_id res chain seq x y z
N PHE A 1 6.00 -0.72 -15.38
CA PHE A 1 5.66 0.60 -14.77
C PHE A 1 4.25 0.66 -14.17
N VAL A 2 3.17 0.72 -14.97
CA VAL A 2 1.80 1.00 -14.46
C VAL A 2 1.34 0.05 -13.35
N VAL A 3 1.62 -1.26 -13.48
CA VAL A 3 1.25 -2.25 -12.45
C VAL A 3 1.90 -1.95 -11.09
N LEU A 4 3.18 -1.58 -11.07
CA LEU A 4 3.89 -1.22 -9.84
C LEU A 4 3.33 0.06 -9.23
N LEU A 5 2.93 1.03 -10.07
CA LEU A 5 2.31 2.27 -9.63
C LEU A 5 0.94 1.99 -8.99
N VAL A 6 0.12 1.15 -9.61
CA VAL A 6 -1.18 0.73 -9.05
C VAL A 6 -0.96 -0.01 -7.73
N LEU A 7 -0.02 -0.96 -7.68
CA LEU A 7 0.29 -1.73 -6.47
C LEU A 7 0.70 -0.82 -5.31
N ALA A 8 1.59 0.15 -5.55
CA ALA A 8 2.03 1.11 -4.56
C ALA A 8 0.87 1.99 -4.04
N ASN A 9 -0.01 2.45 -4.93
CA ASN A 9 -1.17 3.25 -4.54
C ASN A 9 -2.18 2.44 -3.72
N VAL A 10 -2.45 1.19 -4.12
CA VAL A 10 -3.35 0.30 -3.36
C VAL A 10 -2.76 0.01 -1.97
N ALA A 11 -1.45 -0.28 -1.88
CA ALA A 11 -0.78 -0.46 -0.59
C ALA A 11 -0.83 0.80 0.29
N SER A 12 -0.71 1.99 -0.30
CA SER A 12 -0.85 3.25 0.43
C SER A 12 -2.28 3.48 0.89
N ALA A 13 -3.27 3.13 0.07
CA ALA A 13 -4.67 3.25 0.42
C ALA A 13 -5.03 2.33 1.60
N THR A 14 -4.59 1.07 1.59
CA THR A 14 -4.85 0.12 2.69
C THR A 14 -4.14 0.53 3.98
N CYS A 15 -2.94 1.12 3.90
CA CYS A 15 -2.29 1.73 5.07
C CYS A 15 -3.11 2.89 5.65
N SER A 16 -3.60 3.80 4.81
CA SER A 16 -4.46 4.92 5.25
C SER A 16 -5.79 4.44 5.84
N MET A 17 -6.37 3.37 5.29
CA MET A 17 -7.56 2.73 5.85
C MET A 17 -7.28 2.12 7.24
N ALA A 18 -6.12 1.49 7.43
CA ALA A 18 -5.73 0.94 8.73
C ALA A 18 -5.60 2.05 9.78
N ILE A 19 -4.98 3.18 9.43
CA ILE A 19 -4.87 4.36 10.30
C ILE A 19 -6.26 4.91 10.63
N GLY A 20 -7.12 5.08 9.60
CA GLY A 20 -8.48 5.55 9.79
C GLY A 20 -9.29 4.64 10.72
N ALA A 21 -9.21 3.32 10.53
CA ALA A 21 -9.89 2.33 11.36
C ALA A 21 -9.37 2.29 12.81
N ALA A 22 -8.10 2.63 13.03
CA ALA A 22 -7.50 2.69 14.37
C ALA A 22 -7.87 3.97 15.15
N THR A 23 -8.28 5.03 14.46
CA THR A 23 -8.59 6.33 15.07
C THR A 23 -10.06 6.54 15.38
N SER A 24 -10.36 7.32 16.41
CA SER A 24 -11.73 7.60 16.86
C SER A 24 -12.41 8.75 16.12
N THR A 25 -11.65 9.68 15.54
CA THR A 25 -12.19 10.86 14.84
C THR A 25 -11.44 11.12 13.53
N ASN A 26 -12.14 11.63 12.52
CA ASN A 26 -11.56 11.93 11.21
C ASN A 26 -10.41 12.95 11.28
N SER A 27 -10.48 13.92 12.21
CA SER A 27 -9.44 14.93 12.38
C SER A 27 -8.12 14.32 12.86
N THR A 28 -8.15 13.36 13.80
CA THR A 28 -6.93 12.64 14.22
C THR A 28 -6.45 11.67 13.15
N ALA A 29 -7.35 11.01 12.42
CA ALA A 29 -7.00 10.16 11.29
C ALA A 29 -6.16 10.91 10.25
N ASN A 30 -6.61 12.10 9.84
CA ASN A 30 -5.92 12.91 8.84
C ASN A 30 -4.56 13.43 9.33
N LEU A 31 -4.49 13.88 10.60
CA LEU A 31 -3.22 14.32 11.18
C LEU A 31 -2.19 13.18 11.24
N VAL A 32 -2.59 12.03 11.79
CA VAL A 32 -1.70 10.87 11.94
C VAL A 32 -1.35 10.29 10.58
N GLY A 33 -2.31 10.18 9.66
CA GLY A 33 -2.11 9.66 8.31
C GLY A 33 -1.15 10.51 7.50
N SER A 34 -1.32 11.84 7.52
CA SER A 34 -0.42 12.76 6.80
C SER A 34 1.00 12.75 7.38
N LEU A 35 1.16 12.75 8.71
CA LEU A 35 2.47 12.62 9.36
C LEU A 35 3.14 11.28 9.03
N PHE A 36 2.39 10.18 9.07
CA PHE A 36 2.91 8.85 8.76
C PHE A 36 3.41 8.76 7.31
N ILE A 37 2.63 9.24 6.35
CA ILE A 37 3.01 9.24 4.93
C ILE A 37 4.23 10.16 4.71
N MET A 38 4.27 11.33 5.33
CA MET A 38 5.38 12.29 5.20
C MET A 38 6.68 11.72 5.79
N LEU A 39 6.63 11.09 6.96
CA LEU A 39 7.81 10.45 7.54
C LEU A 39 8.24 9.24 6.71
N SER A 40 7.28 8.48 6.15
CA SER A 40 7.59 7.32 5.31
C SER A 40 8.25 7.73 3.98
N SER A 41 7.84 8.85 3.37
CA SER A 41 8.40 9.34 2.11
C SER A 41 9.83 9.86 2.24
N LEU A 42 10.23 10.34 3.42
CA LEU A 42 11.64 10.71 3.70
C LEU A 42 12.58 9.51 3.48
N PHE A 43 12.10 8.31 3.79
CA PHE A 43 12.82 7.06 3.60
C PHE A 43 12.57 6.42 2.23
N ALA A 44 12.02 7.14 1.25
CA ALA A 44 11.81 6.62 -0.10
C ALA A 44 13.11 6.36 -0.89
N GLY A 45 14.30 6.56 -0.30
CA GLY A 45 15.59 6.27 -0.94
C GLY A 45 16.10 7.35 -1.90
N ILE A 46 15.26 8.34 -2.25
CA ILE A 46 15.65 9.49 -3.08
C ILE A 46 16.22 10.63 -2.21
N PHE A 47 15.67 10.85 -1.02
CA PHE A 47 16.10 11.92 -0.11
C PHE A 47 17.27 11.52 0.79
N ILE A 48 17.27 10.26 1.23
CA ILE A 48 18.31 9.68 2.09
C ILE A 48 18.85 8.46 1.37
N ASN A 49 20.16 8.46 1.11
CA ASN A 49 20.82 7.31 0.49
C ASN A 49 20.68 6.07 1.39
N LYS A 50 20.34 4.94 0.78
CA LYS A 50 20.05 3.68 1.47
C LYS A 50 21.23 3.09 2.24
N ASP A 51 22.46 3.42 1.87
CA ASP A 51 23.69 2.91 2.47
C ASP A 51 24.25 3.84 3.57
N SER A 52 23.80 5.10 3.62
CA SER A 52 24.21 6.04 4.68
C SER A 52 23.37 5.93 5.96
N VAL A 53 22.32 5.08 5.96
CA VAL A 53 21.45 4.88 7.13
C VAL A 53 22.13 3.94 8.14
N PRO A 54 22.36 4.36 9.39
CA PRO A 54 22.97 3.52 10.40
C PRO A 54 22.06 2.35 10.81
N TRP A 55 22.67 1.25 11.27
CA TRP A 55 21.98 -0.03 11.55
C TRP A 55 20.77 0.10 12.49
N TRP A 56 20.83 1.00 13.47
CA TRP A 56 19.76 1.25 14.43
C TRP A 56 18.54 1.95 13.82
N ALA A 57 18.67 2.60 12.65
CA ALA A 57 17.57 3.25 11.93
C ALA A 57 17.01 2.37 10.79
N ASN A 58 17.59 1.19 10.56
CA ASN A 58 17.25 0.34 9.42
C ASN A 58 15.80 -0.18 9.46
N TRP A 59 15.19 -0.24 10.65
CA TRP A 59 13.77 -0.61 10.80
C TRP A 59 12.83 0.38 10.12
N MET A 60 13.16 1.68 10.06
CA MET A 60 12.35 2.68 9.35
C MET A 60 12.37 2.46 7.84
N LYS A 61 13.50 1.98 7.32
CA LYS A 61 13.66 1.60 5.91
C LYS A 61 12.85 0.35 5.59
N ILE A 62 12.89 -0.65 6.46
CA ILE A 62 12.15 -1.92 6.30
C ILE A 62 10.63 -1.70 6.43
N GLY A 63 10.21 -0.75 7.26
CA GLY A 63 8.79 -0.43 7.46
C GLY A 63 8.19 0.49 6.38
N SER A 64 9.01 1.19 5.59
CA SER A 64 8.52 2.18 4.63
C SER A 64 8.15 1.55 3.28
N MET A 65 6.85 1.47 2.99
CA MET A 65 6.36 1.02 1.68
C MET A 65 6.92 1.88 0.52
N TRP A 66 7.16 3.17 0.77
CA TRP A 66 7.67 4.10 -0.23
C TRP A 66 9.10 3.74 -0.65
N ASN A 67 9.92 3.17 0.24
CA ASN A 67 11.27 2.71 -0.07
C ASN A 67 11.28 1.60 -1.12
N TYR A 68 10.34 0.66 -1.00
CA TYR A 68 10.18 -0.47 -1.91
C TYR A 68 9.52 -0.04 -3.23
N ALA A 69 8.51 0.84 -3.16
CA ALA A 69 7.82 1.36 -4.34
C ALA A 69 8.76 2.14 -5.27
N THR A 70 9.57 3.06 -4.72
CA THR A 70 10.50 3.86 -5.52
C THR A 70 11.63 3.02 -6.10
N GLU A 71 12.20 2.08 -5.35
CA GLU A 71 13.25 1.19 -5.85
C GLU A 71 12.70 0.30 -6.98
N ALA A 72 11.54 -0.33 -6.78
CA ALA A 72 10.91 -1.16 -7.82
C ALA A 72 10.56 -0.37 -9.08
N LEU A 73 10.02 0.85 -8.93
CA LEU A 73 9.69 1.73 -10.07
C LEU A 73 10.95 2.19 -10.81
N ALA A 74 11.98 2.63 -10.07
CA ALA A 74 13.23 3.10 -10.65
C ALA A 74 13.98 1.96 -11.35
N VAL A 75 14.08 0.79 -10.74
CA VAL A 75 14.68 -0.39 -11.38
C VAL A 75 13.89 -0.78 -12.62
N ASN A 76 12.55 -0.82 -12.56
CA ASN A 76 11.73 -1.11 -13.75
C ASN A 76 11.97 -0.12 -14.91
N GLU A 77 12.31 1.13 -14.62
CA GLU A 77 12.51 2.18 -15.63
C GLU A 77 13.94 2.24 -16.18
N PHE A 78 14.93 2.13 -15.29
CA PHE A 78 16.34 2.39 -15.63
C PHE A 78 17.18 1.12 -15.83
N HIS A 79 16.71 -0.05 -15.38
CA HIS A 79 17.43 -1.30 -15.61
C HIS A 79 17.44 -1.67 -17.09
N ASP A 80 18.62 -2.00 -17.62
CA ASP A 80 18.86 -2.35 -19.02
C ASP A 80 18.40 -1.31 -20.07
N SER A 81 18.15 -0.07 -19.67
CA SER A 81 17.79 1.00 -20.62
C SER A 81 19.01 1.38 -21.48
N PRO A 82 18.94 1.25 -22.82
CA PRO A 82 20.01 1.69 -23.72
C PRO A 82 20.03 3.22 -23.88
N LEU A 83 19.07 3.93 -23.29
CA LEU A 83 18.95 5.37 -23.39
C LEU A 83 20.00 6.05 -22.51
N THR A 84 20.94 6.72 -23.15
CA THR A 84 21.82 7.70 -22.50
C THR A 84 21.13 9.05 -22.44
N PHE A 85 21.02 9.60 -21.24
CA PHE A 85 20.49 10.95 -21.02
C PHE A 85 21.61 11.95 -21.27
N GLU A 86 21.38 12.88 -22.20
CA GLU A 86 22.26 14.02 -22.41
C GLU A 86 21.89 15.13 -21.43
N ILE A 87 22.80 15.46 -20.52
CA ILE A 87 22.59 16.59 -19.61
C ILE A 87 23.40 17.77 -20.12
N GLY A 88 22.70 18.73 -20.73
CA GLY A 88 23.26 20.02 -21.13
C GLY A 88 23.09 21.05 -20.01
N LEU A 89 24.12 21.26 -19.20
CA LEU A 89 24.13 22.32 -18.18
C LEU A 89 24.41 23.68 -18.84
N HIS A 90 23.39 24.51 -18.95
CA HIS A 90 23.53 25.91 -19.32
C HIS A 90 23.80 26.74 -18.06
N VAL A 91 25.06 26.89 -17.70
CA VAL A 91 25.48 27.80 -16.63
C VAL A 91 25.92 29.11 -17.28
N ARG A 92 25.38 30.24 -16.78
CA ARG A 92 25.61 31.62 -17.24
C ARG A 92 26.90 31.78 -18.06
N ASN A 93 26.75 31.78 -19.39
CA ASN A 93 27.75 32.08 -20.41
C ASN A 93 28.87 31.04 -20.67
N ALA A 94 28.71 29.77 -20.26
CA ALA A 94 29.57 28.67 -20.69
C ALA A 94 28.74 27.44 -21.07
N HIS A 95 28.91 26.93 -22.29
CA HIS A 95 28.43 25.60 -22.66
C HIS A 95 29.42 24.58 -22.08
N LEU A 96 29.01 23.88 -21.01
CA LEU A 96 29.75 22.72 -20.54
C LEU A 96 29.58 21.55 -21.51
N PRO A 97 30.57 20.64 -21.62
CA PRO A 97 30.44 19.45 -22.46
C PRO A 97 29.24 18.62 -22.00
N THR A 98 28.44 18.15 -22.96
CA THR A 98 27.35 17.23 -22.70
C THR A 98 27.90 15.91 -22.17
N PHE A 99 27.39 15.46 -21.04
CA PHE A 99 27.74 14.17 -20.48
C PHE A 99 26.57 13.20 -20.63
N PHE A 100 26.89 12.00 -21.09
CA PHE A 100 25.95 10.91 -21.28
C PHE A 100 25.82 10.12 -19.97
N VAL A 101 24.68 10.24 -19.31
CA VAL A 101 24.39 9.46 -18.09
C VAL A 101 23.57 8.24 -18.48
N ARG A 102 24.07 7.05 -18.17
CA ARG A 102 23.32 5.79 -18.33
C ARG A 102 22.33 5.62 -17.18
N GLY A 103 21.20 4.96 -17.43
CA GLY A 103 20.21 4.63 -16.37
C GLY A 103 20.82 3.88 -15.18
N ALA A 104 21.82 3.01 -15.42
CA ALA A 104 22.56 2.32 -14.37
C ALA A 104 23.29 3.28 -13.41
N ALA A 105 23.80 4.41 -13.90
CA ALA A 105 24.46 5.41 -13.04
C ALA A 105 23.45 6.14 -12.14
N VAL A 106 22.20 6.30 -12.61
CA VAL A 106 21.11 6.83 -11.78
C VAL A 106 20.77 5.86 -10.66
N LEU A 107 20.67 4.57 -10.95
CA LEU A 107 20.41 3.53 -9.95
C LEU A 107 21.53 3.46 -8.89
N ASP A 108 22.79 3.56 -9.33
CA ASP A 108 23.96 3.54 -8.44
C ASP A 108 23.99 4.76 -7.51
N GLN A 109 23.66 5.94 -8.02
CA GLN A 109 23.59 7.18 -7.23
C GLN A 109 22.62 7.08 -6.03
N PHE A 110 21.51 6.38 -6.20
CA PHE A 110 20.50 6.16 -5.14
C PHE A 110 20.67 4.83 -4.39
N SER A 111 21.73 4.07 -4.70
CA SER A 111 22.00 2.73 -4.17
C SER A 111 20.83 1.74 -4.38
N PHE A 112 20.15 1.84 -5.53
CA PHE A 112 19.06 0.95 -5.93
C PHE A 112 19.62 -0.28 -6.62
N ARG A 113 19.23 -1.47 -6.16
CA ARG A 113 19.83 -2.74 -6.59
C ARG A 113 18.85 -3.52 -7.47
N PRO A 114 19.14 -3.70 -8.76
CA PRO A 114 18.25 -4.46 -9.64
C PRO A 114 17.98 -5.89 -9.18
N ALA A 115 18.97 -6.54 -8.57
CA ALA A 115 18.84 -7.88 -8.01
C ALA A 115 17.76 -8.01 -6.90
N ARG A 116 17.33 -6.89 -6.30
CA ARG A 116 16.32 -6.86 -5.24
C ARG A 116 14.90 -6.59 -5.73
N PHE A 117 14.72 -6.35 -7.03
CA PHE A 117 13.42 -6.01 -7.61
C PHE A 117 12.29 -6.96 -7.16
N ALA A 118 12.51 -8.28 -7.24
CA ALA A 118 11.51 -9.26 -6.83
C ALA A 118 11.20 -9.20 -5.32
N LEU A 119 12.20 -8.94 -4.49
CA LEU A 119 12.05 -8.77 -3.06
C LEU A 119 11.22 -7.51 -2.75
N ASP A 120 11.49 -6.40 -3.45
CA ASP A 120 10.77 -5.14 -3.25
C ASP A 120 9.28 -5.28 -3.60
N VAL A 121 8.98 -5.97 -4.71
CA VAL A 121 7.59 -6.29 -5.10
C VAL A 121 6.91 -7.19 -4.08
N PHE A 122 7.62 -8.22 -3.59
CA PHE A 122 7.11 -9.11 -2.55
C PHE A 122 6.82 -8.36 -1.24
N MET A 123 7.72 -7.47 -0.81
CA MET A 123 7.54 -6.66 0.40
C MET A 123 6.36 -5.70 0.27
N LEU A 124 6.13 -5.10 -0.91
CA LEU A 124 4.95 -4.29 -1.19
C LEU A 124 3.65 -5.09 -1.05
N LEU A 125 3.60 -6.29 -1.64
CA LEU A 125 2.45 -7.20 -1.52
C LEU A 125 2.23 -7.62 -0.06
N PHE A 126 3.31 -7.89 0.67
CA PHE A 126 3.25 -8.22 2.09
C PHE A 126 2.68 -7.07 2.92
N ILE A 127 3.16 -5.83 2.74
CA ILE A 127 2.64 -4.65 3.44
C ILE A 127 1.16 -4.42 3.10
N LEU A 128 0.77 -4.59 1.83
CA LEU A 128 -0.62 -4.50 1.40
C LEU A 128 -1.47 -5.54 2.13
N ALA A 129 -1.07 -6.81 2.13
CA ALA A 129 -1.80 -7.89 2.78
C ALA A 129 -1.93 -7.68 4.29
N VAL A 130 -0.83 -7.27 4.96
CA VAL A 130 -0.82 -6.99 6.40
C VAL A 130 -1.70 -5.79 6.74
N SER A 131 -1.59 -4.67 6.02
CA SER A 131 -2.41 -3.48 6.29
C SER A 131 -3.90 -3.74 6.03
N ALA A 132 -4.24 -4.52 5.00
CA ALA A 132 -5.61 -4.97 4.77
C ALA A 132 -6.12 -5.89 5.89
N ALA A 133 -5.31 -6.86 6.33
CA ALA A 133 -5.66 -7.76 7.43
C ALA A 133 -5.86 -7.00 8.76
N VAL A 134 -4.99 -6.05 9.06
CA VAL A 134 -5.11 -5.17 10.23
C VAL A 134 -6.38 -4.33 10.14
N THR A 135 -6.68 -3.74 8.99
CA THR A 135 -7.93 -2.97 8.77
C THR A 135 -9.15 -3.84 9.04
N TYR A 136 -9.18 -5.06 8.46
CA TYR A 136 -10.27 -6.00 8.66
C TYR A 136 -10.42 -6.40 10.15
N ALA A 137 -9.31 -6.69 10.83
CA ALA A 137 -9.31 -7.05 12.25
C ALA A 137 -9.82 -5.90 13.14
N LEU A 138 -9.41 -4.66 12.87
CA LEU A 138 -9.86 -3.47 13.60
C LEU A 138 -11.35 -3.22 13.41
N LEU A 139 -11.84 -3.36 12.17
CA LEU A 139 -13.26 -3.21 11.87
C LEU A 139 -14.11 -4.30 12.53
N LEU A 140 -13.65 -5.56 12.50
CA LEU A 140 -14.33 -6.67 13.16
C LEU A 140 -14.37 -6.47 14.68
N ALA A 141 -13.24 -6.07 15.29
CA ALA A 141 -13.19 -5.75 16.71
C ALA A 141 -14.13 -4.58 17.08
N GLY A 142 -14.22 -3.58 16.19
CA GLY A 142 -15.14 -2.45 16.33
C GLY A 142 -16.62 -2.85 16.26
N ASP A 143 -16.98 -3.78 15.37
CA ASP A 143 -18.35 -4.29 15.23
C ASP A 143 -18.76 -5.17 16.41
N MET A 144 -17.87 -6.05 16.86
CA MET A 144 -18.07 -6.89 18.05
C MET A 144 -18.28 -6.04 19.31
N ARG A 145 -17.58 -4.91 19.42
CA ARG A 145 -17.76 -3.95 20.52
C ARG A 145 -19.12 -3.23 20.49
N LYS A 146 -19.74 -3.08 19.32
CA LYS A 146 -21.06 -2.45 19.16
C LYS A 146 -22.24 -3.44 19.29
N GLY A 147 -21.96 -4.74 19.40
CA GLY A 147 -23.01 -5.77 19.54
C GLY A 147 -23.77 -6.11 18.25
N GLY A 148 -23.46 -5.46 17.12
CA GLY A 148 -24.20 -5.58 15.86
C GLY A 148 -24.13 -6.97 15.21
N ALA A 149 -22.97 -7.63 15.29
CA ALA A 149 -22.79 -9.00 14.79
C ALA A 149 -23.76 -9.99 15.46
N TRP A 150 -23.98 -9.86 16.77
CA TRP A 150 -24.90 -10.73 17.52
C TRP A 150 -26.36 -10.46 17.15
N GLU A 151 -26.74 -9.20 16.93
CA GLU A 151 -28.09 -8.86 16.45
C GLU A 151 -28.35 -9.36 15.02
N LEU A 152 -27.34 -9.30 14.14
CA LEU A 152 -27.41 -9.87 12.79
C LEU A 152 -27.54 -11.41 12.83
N LEU A 153 -26.79 -12.09 13.69
CA LEU A 153 -26.88 -13.54 13.86
C LEU A 153 -28.24 -13.95 14.43
N LEU A 154 -28.74 -13.24 15.45
CA LEU A 154 -30.04 -13.49 16.05
C LEU A 154 -31.19 -13.21 15.09
N SER A 155 -31.11 -12.14 14.29
CA SER A 155 -32.12 -11.83 13.26
C SER A 155 -32.10 -12.83 12.10
N TYR A 156 -30.93 -13.33 11.71
CA TYR A 156 -30.79 -14.39 10.71
C TYR A 156 -31.40 -15.71 11.21
N LEU A 157 -31.11 -16.10 12.45
CA LEU A 157 -31.69 -17.28 13.08
C LEU A 157 -33.22 -17.14 13.29
N GLY A 158 -33.69 -15.94 13.62
CA GLY A 158 -35.13 -15.63 13.73
C GLY A 158 -35.88 -15.80 12.41
N ARG A 159 -35.27 -15.36 11.29
CA ARG A 159 -35.82 -15.55 9.93
C ARG A 159 -35.86 -17.01 9.49
N ILE A 160 -34.88 -17.83 9.89
CA ILE A 160 -34.89 -19.27 9.58
C ILE A 160 -36.02 -19.97 10.35
N LYS A 161 -36.21 -19.62 11.63
CA LYS A 161 -37.31 -20.17 12.45
C LYS A 161 -38.68 -19.87 11.85
N SER A 162 -38.91 -18.64 11.36
CA SER A 162 -40.18 -18.26 10.74
C SER A 162 -40.40 -18.92 9.37
N ALA A 163 -39.35 -19.10 8.57
CA ALA A 163 -39.43 -19.80 7.29
C ALA A 163 -39.76 -21.31 7.42
N ILE A 164 -39.32 -21.95 8.51
CA ILE A 164 -39.64 -23.36 8.79
C ILE A 164 -41.08 -23.51 9.33
N LEU A 165 -41.59 -22.51 10.07
CA LEU A 165 -42.92 -22.56 10.67
C LEU A 165 -44.06 -22.25 9.67
N PHE A 166 -43.76 -21.53 8.59
CA PHE A 166 -44.72 -21.19 7.52
C PHE A 166 -44.55 -22.12 6.31
N ARG A 167 -44.76 -23.43 6.47
CA ARG A 167 -45.07 -24.29 5.30
C ARG A 167 -46.57 -24.15 5.01
N PRO A 168 -46.98 -23.67 3.82
CA PRO A 168 -48.38 -23.71 3.44
C PRO A 168 -48.81 -25.17 3.35
N ARG A 169 -49.91 -25.50 4.02
CA ARG A 169 -50.59 -26.78 3.88
C ARG A 169 -51.14 -26.81 2.45
N GLU A 170 -50.71 -27.79 1.65
CA GLU A 170 -51.27 -27.99 0.31
C GLU A 170 -52.71 -28.48 0.49
N ASP A 171 -53.64 -27.54 0.43
CA ASP A 171 -55.06 -27.83 0.49
C ASP A 171 -55.52 -28.34 -0.87
N GLY A 172 -56.07 -29.55 -0.83
CA GLY A 172 -56.36 -30.41 -1.96
C GLY A 172 -57.21 -29.76 -3.06
N PHE A 173 -56.69 -29.93 -4.27
CA PHE A 173 -57.39 -30.10 -5.54
C PHE A 173 -58.89 -30.42 -5.44
N HIS A 174 -59.74 -29.46 -5.85
CA HIS A 174 -61.10 -29.75 -6.29
C HIS A 174 -61.32 -29.16 -7.70
N ARG A 175 -61.40 -30.07 -8.67
CA ARG A 175 -62.02 -29.86 -10.00
C ARG A 175 -63.54 -29.82 -9.85
N PRO A 176 -64.24 -29.13 -10.74
CA PRO A 176 -64.91 -29.86 -11.84
C PRO A 176 -64.33 -29.54 -13.21
#